data_AF-A0A0K1W1F1-F1
#
_entry.id   AF-A0A0K1W1F1-F1
#
_cell.length_a   1.000
_cell.length_b   1.000
_cell.length_c   1.000
_cell.angle_alpha   90.00
_cell.angle_beta   90.00
_cell.angle_gamma   90.00
#
_symmetry.space_group_name_H-M   'P 1'
#
loop_
_entity.id
_entity.type
_entity.pdbx_description
1 polymer ?
#
loop_
_entity_poly.entity_id
_entity_poly.type
_entity_poly.pdbx_seq_one_letter_code
_entity_poly.pdbx_strand_id
1 'polypeptide(L)'
;MSSRIKTLTKVSIFLMSFSTIFGFRNIINNQNQFGILAAILFLVGGAVYAIPLVMITAEFGSIKKLKEQESGLGSFCVFTLGKKAGFLASWSSYFGNLFFFATIAPFTVIALSFFFYGANGFDDIAKILSDNNKLSEDNSTRVGAITLTLFSILLFWTGTYVSKKGPKWLGKVTNIGGIASLILGLSFILIALLYTLPTKGIINGLSSNSLDSVSDSENGFDGDWWSFIGAFPWLIFSYNGIETMSVFIKDTKGGSKTFKNATLLGIIIVVIFMFLGTILLSFTINQSQIKEWGISNSYYYVFPSILGIDINSIEGKTIIHIVGLITALNGIGSLFFWTSAPAKVFFSEVPENVMGKYLSKTDKNGTPVNALLVQAIIVAIILLIVGTTTTGNPGVGSSEFLTRIIQSATSLAIVQMCFYFVAYIRLRLKYEDEERDTVFFKNKVFPIIISVITLILISIAFFFGVIPSIRSWNDNWVKALIDFLFIFGGFVIFTSIGIFVWWFNVERKEKKLTNENK
;
A
#
# COMPACT_ATOMS: atom_id res chain seq x y z
N MET A 1 -23.55 -3.34 30.47
CA MET A 1 -23.39 -3.75 29.06
C MET A 1 -23.97 -2.66 28.18
N SER A 2 -23.14 -1.92 27.45
CA SER A 2 -23.62 -0.98 26.43
C SER A 2 -23.76 -1.76 25.11
N SER A 3 -24.98 -1.97 24.63
CA SER A 3 -25.20 -2.41 23.26
C SER A 3 -24.66 -1.30 22.35
N ARG A 4 -23.52 -1.54 21.68
CA ARG A 4 -23.03 -0.61 20.65
C ARG A 4 -24.15 -0.37 19.64
N ILE A 5 -24.49 0.89 19.41
CA ILE A 5 -25.48 1.28 18.41
C ILE A 5 -24.90 0.94 17.04
N LYS A 6 -25.57 0.05 16.30
CA LYS A 6 -25.20 -0.30 14.92
C LYS A 6 -25.54 0.86 13.99
N THR A 7 -24.53 1.59 13.55
CA THR A 7 -24.70 2.81 12.74
C THR A 7 -24.45 2.57 11.25
N LEU A 8 -23.65 1.57 10.87
CA LEU A 8 -23.17 1.40 9.50
C LEU A 8 -24.19 0.64 8.64
N THR A 9 -24.60 1.23 7.52
CA THR A 9 -25.52 0.61 6.57
C THR A 9 -24.78 -0.27 5.55
N LYS A 10 -25.51 -1.12 4.81
CA LYS A 10 -24.95 -1.90 3.69
C LYS A 10 -24.20 -1.01 2.68
N VAL A 11 -24.78 0.15 2.36
CA VAL A 11 -24.18 1.14 1.44
C VAL A 11 -22.92 1.75 2.06
N SER A 12 -22.94 2.07 3.36
CA SER A 12 -21.77 2.58 4.07
C SER A 12 -20.61 1.59 4.02
N ILE A 13 -20.84 0.31 4.32
CA ILE A 13 -19.80 -0.73 4.28
C ILE A 13 -19.26 -0.93 2.85
N PHE A 14 -20.15 -0.94 1.85
CA PHE A 14 -19.75 -1.00 0.46
C PHE A 14 -18.82 0.17 0.07
N LEU A 15 -19.24 1.41 0.35
CA LEU A 15 -18.47 2.61 0.03
C LEU A 15 -17.14 2.67 0.80
N MET A 16 -17.12 2.25 2.07
CA MET A 16 -15.89 2.16 2.86
C MET A 16 -14.93 1.12 2.28
N SER A 17 -15.43 -0.05 1.88
CA SER A 17 -14.61 -1.08 1.23
C SER A 17 -14.02 -0.57 -0.09
N PHE A 18 -14.85 0.11 -0.89
CA PHE A 18 -14.42 0.73 -2.13
C PHE A 18 -13.34 1.79 -1.87
N SER A 19 -13.58 2.76 -0.98
CA SER A 19 -12.64 3.86 -0.73
C SER A 19 -11.33 3.41 -0.09
N THR A 20 -11.33 2.29 0.64
CA THR A 20 -10.12 1.77 1.30
C THR A 20 -9.15 1.15 0.30
N ILE A 21 -9.65 0.60 -0.81
CA ILE A 21 -8.88 -0.26 -1.70
C ILE A 21 -8.72 0.37 -3.08
N PHE A 22 -9.77 1.04 -3.56
CA PHE A 22 -9.70 1.73 -4.83
C PHE A 22 -8.77 2.93 -4.71
N GLY A 23 -7.67 2.87 -5.46
CA GLY A 23 -6.74 3.97 -5.66
C GLY A 23 -6.39 4.09 -7.13
N PHE A 24 -6.63 5.26 -7.72
CA PHE A 24 -6.15 5.60 -9.07
C PHE A 24 -4.64 5.35 -9.20
N ARG A 25 -3.91 5.50 -8.09
CA ARG A 25 -2.50 5.16 -7.95
C ARG A 25 -2.15 3.74 -8.34
N ASN A 26 -2.99 2.79 -7.99
CA ASN A 26 -2.72 1.39 -8.31
C ASN A 26 -2.83 1.14 -9.82
N ILE A 27 -3.74 1.83 -10.52
CA ILE A 27 -3.87 1.74 -11.99
C ILE A 27 -2.59 2.23 -12.67
N ILE A 28 -2.16 3.46 -12.37
CA ILE A 28 -0.97 4.06 -12.98
C ILE A 28 0.29 3.23 -12.68
N ASN A 29 0.49 2.86 -11.42
CA ASN A 29 1.67 2.12 -11.01
C ASN A 29 1.75 0.73 -11.67
N ASN A 30 0.65 -0.03 -11.68
CA ASN A 30 0.66 -1.36 -12.28
C ASN A 30 0.68 -1.27 -13.81
N GLN A 31 0.07 -0.26 -14.43
CA GLN A 31 0.24 0.01 -15.86
C GLN A 31 1.71 0.29 -16.19
N ASN A 32 2.41 1.09 -15.38
CA ASN A 32 3.82 1.35 -15.61
C ASN A 32 4.68 0.06 -15.56
N GLN A 33 4.32 -0.89 -14.70
CA GLN A 33 5.03 -2.17 -14.54
C GLN A 33 4.67 -3.20 -15.62
N PHE A 34 3.38 -3.41 -15.88
CA PHE A 34 2.90 -4.53 -16.71
C PHE A 34 2.20 -4.09 -18.00
N GLY A 35 2.09 -2.80 -18.28
CA GLY A 35 1.27 -2.31 -19.39
C GLY A 35 -0.17 -2.84 -19.32
N ILE A 36 -0.76 -3.16 -20.48
CA ILE A 36 -2.14 -3.65 -20.57
C ILE A 36 -2.35 -5.00 -19.85
N LEU A 37 -1.30 -5.80 -19.66
CA LEU A 37 -1.38 -7.05 -18.90
C LEU A 37 -1.82 -6.80 -17.44
N ALA A 38 -1.54 -5.62 -16.88
CA ALA A 38 -2.03 -5.24 -15.54
C ALA A 38 -3.56 -5.40 -15.42
N ALA A 39 -4.32 -5.19 -16.50
CA ALA A 39 -5.77 -5.35 -16.49
C ALA A 39 -6.15 -6.80 -16.18
N ILE A 40 -5.55 -7.75 -16.89
CA ILE A 40 -5.77 -9.19 -16.67
C ILE A 40 -5.26 -9.59 -15.27
N LEU A 41 -4.09 -9.09 -14.88
CA LEU A 41 -3.51 -9.37 -13.57
C LEU A 41 -4.40 -8.86 -12.43
N PHE A 42 -5.09 -7.73 -12.57
CA PHE A 42 -6.08 -7.30 -11.58
C PHE A 42 -7.27 -8.27 -11.49
N LEU A 43 -7.76 -8.82 -12.59
CA LEU A 43 -8.80 -9.86 -12.54
C LEU A 43 -8.30 -11.12 -11.83
N VAL A 44 -7.10 -11.59 -12.18
CA VAL A 44 -6.48 -12.78 -11.58
C VAL A 44 -6.22 -12.55 -10.10
N GLY A 45 -5.53 -11.48 -9.73
CA GLY A 45 -5.27 -11.10 -8.33
C GLY A 45 -6.56 -10.89 -7.53
N GLY A 46 -7.58 -10.31 -8.16
CA GLY A 46 -8.93 -10.23 -7.60
C GLY A 46 -9.51 -11.60 -7.25
N ALA A 47 -9.43 -12.55 -8.18
CA ALA A 47 -9.99 -13.89 -8.03
C ALA A 47 -9.21 -14.78 -7.05
N VAL A 48 -7.86 -14.76 -7.09
CA VAL A 48 -7.02 -15.70 -6.33
C VAL A 48 -6.50 -15.14 -5.00
N TYR A 49 -6.56 -13.82 -4.80
CA TYR A 49 -6.09 -13.16 -3.59
C TYR A 49 -7.20 -12.33 -2.93
N ALA A 50 -7.72 -11.32 -3.62
CA ALA A 50 -8.58 -10.32 -2.99
C ALA A 50 -9.93 -10.91 -2.51
N ILE A 51 -10.67 -11.59 -3.39
CA ILE A 51 -11.96 -12.21 -3.06
C ILE A 51 -11.80 -13.27 -1.94
N PRO A 52 -10.84 -14.22 -2.03
CA PRO A 52 -10.55 -15.11 -0.91
C PRO A 52 -10.25 -14.38 0.39
N LEU A 53 -9.44 -13.32 0.35
CA LEU A 53 -9.08 -12.54 1.53
C LEU A 53 -10.32 -11.92 2.20
N VAL A 54 -11.28 -11.39 1.43
CA VAL A 54 -12.56 -10.89 1.97
C VAL A 54 -13.37 -11.98 2.65
N MET A 55 -13.48 -13.13 2.00
CA MET A 55 -14.25 -14.27 2.52
C MET A 55 -13.64 -14.75 3.83
N ILE A 56 -12.31 -14.91 3.87
CA ILE A 56 -11.54 -15.28 5.07
C ILE A 56 -11.76 -14.25 6.18
N THR A 57 -11.64 -12.96 5.86
CA THR A 57 -11.78 -11.85 6.82
C THR A 57 -13.16 -11.81 7.44
N ALA A 58 -14.20 -12.00 6.63
CA ALA A 58 -15.58 -12.05 7.12
C ALA A 58 -15.88 -13.33 7.93
N GLU A 59 -15.28 -14.48 7.61
CA GLU A 59 -15.38 -15.66 8.49
C GLU A 59 -14.69 -15.42 9.84
N PHE A 60 -13.43 -14.96 9.82
CA PHE A 60 -12.64 -14.68 11.04
C PHE A 60 -13.31 -13.66 11.95
N GLY A 61 -13.75 -12.54 11.39
CA GLY A 61 -14.42 -11.48 12.13
C GLY A 61 -15.81 -11.86 12.66
N SER A 62 -16.34 -13.03 12.26
CA SER A 62 -17.63 -13.55 12.72
C SER A 62 -17.53 -14.63 13.82
N ILE A 63 -16.31 -14.97 14.27
CA ILE A 63 -16.09 -15.94 15.34
C ILE A 63 -16.68 -15.42 16.66
N LYS A 64 -17.57 -16.20 17.29
CA LYS A 64 -18.28 -15.75 18.51
C LYS A 64 -17.34 -15.47 19.69
N LYS A 65 -16.26 -16.24 19.85
CA LYS A 65 -15.25 -16.01 20.90
C LYS A 65 -14.50 -14.68 20.76
N LEU A 66 -14.46 -14.11 19.55
CA LEU A 66 -13.83 -12.81 19.27
C LEU A 66 -14.85 -11.66 19.30
N LYS A 67 -16.12 -11.95 19.61
CA LYS A 67 -17.22 -10.95 19.56
C LYS A 67 -17.04 -9.80 20.54
N GLU A 68 -16.33 -9.99 21.64
CA GLU A 68 -16.07 -8.94 22.64
C GLU A 68 -14.73 -8.18 22.41
N GLN A 69 -13.87 -8.67 21.51
CA GLN A 69 -12.55 -8.04 21.22
C GLN A 69 -12.58 -7.26 19.91
N GLU A 70 -11.89 -6.13 19.80
CA GLU A 70 -11.68 -5.51 18.48
C GLU A 70 -10.93 -6.52 17.58
N SER A 71 -11.59 -6.99 16.51
CA SER A 71 -11.17 -8.16 15.74
C SER A 71 -10.40 -7.73 14.49
N GLY A 72 -9.07 -7.74 14.58
CA GLY A 72 -8.13 -7.51 13.47
C GLY A 72 -7.12 -8.65 13.29
N LEU A 73 -6.16 -8.44 12.38
CA LEU A 73 -5.07 -9.39 12.04
C LEU A 73 -4.41 -9.98 13.29
N GLY A 74 -4.05 -9.14 14.27
CA GLY A 74 -3.40 -9.57 15.51
C GLY A 74 -4.27 -10.52 16.30
N SER A 75 -5.51 -10.11 16.58
CA SER A 75 -6.49 -10.89 17.35
C SER A 75 -6.76 -12.26 16.70
N PHE A 76 -6.85 -12.34 15.37
CA PHE A 76 -7.04 -13.61 14.65
C PHE A 76 -5.83 -14.54 14.79
N CYS A 77 -4.63 -13.98 14.71
CA CYS A 77 -3.39 -14.73 14.88
C CYS A 77 -3.19 -15.15 16.34
N VAL A 78 -3.55 -14.33 17.33
CA VAL A 78 -3.55 -14.73 18.75
C VAL A 78 -4.47 -15.92 18.97
N PHE A 79 -5.69 -15.86 18.43
CA PHE A 79 -6.70 -16.91 18.60
C PHE A 79 -6.23 -18.27 18.05
N THR A 80 -5.63 -18.27 16.85
CA THR A 80 -5.30 -19.51 16.13
C THR A 80 -3.87 -19.98 16.35
N LEU A 81 -2.89 -19.05 16.34
CA LEU A 81 -1.45 -19.34 16.38
C LEU A 81 -0.81 -19.09 17.75
N GLY A 82 -1.50 -18.38 18.66
CA GLY A 82 -1.03 -18.04 20.00
C GLY A 82 -0.41 -16.65 20.09
N LYS A 83 -0.15 -16.20 21.34
CA LYS A 83 0.21 -14.80 21.64
C LYS A 83 1.45 -14.29 20.91
N LYS A 84 2.52 -15.10 20.82
CA LYS A 84 3.77 -14.72 20.13
C LYS A 84 3.55 -14.48 18.64
N ALA A 85 2.88 -15.41 17.96
CA ALA A 85 2.58 -15.29 16.54
C ALA A 85 1.61 -14.13 16.27
N GLY A 86 0.62 -13.92 17.14
CA GLY A 86 -0.26 -12.76 17.10
C GLY A 86 0.49 -11.42 17.21
N PHE A 87 1.40 -11.31 18.17
CA PHE A 87 2.27 -10.14 18.29
C PHE A 87 3.13 -9.93 17.04
N LEU A 88 3.77 -10.99 16.51
CA LEU A 88 4.61 -10.88 15.32
C LEU A 88 3.80 -10.51 14.06
N ALA A 89 2.54 -10.94 13.97
CA ALA A 89 1.63 -10.54 12.90
C ALA A 89 1.31 -9.04 12.98
N SER A 90 0.87 -8.55 14.14
CA SER A 90 0.62 -7.11 14.35
C SER A 90 1.91 -6.28 14.19
N TRP A 91 3.05 -6.80 14.64
CA TRP A 91 4.37 -6.17 14.46
C TRP A 91 4.71 -6.03 12.98
N SER A 92 4.60 -7.11 12.21
CA SER A 92 4.88 -7.09 10.77
C SER A 92 3.97 -6.09 10.04
N SER A 93 2.70 -5.98 10.45
CA SER A 93 1.78 -4.97 9.95
C SER A 93 2.21 -3.55 10.29
N TYR A 94 2.56 -3.30 11.56
CA TYR A 94 3.00 -1.98 12.03
C TYR A 94 4.28 -1.52 11.31
N PHE A 95 5.27 -2.41 11.14
CA PHE A 95 6.52 -2.09 10.44
C PHE A 95 6.36 -1.96 8.94
N GLY A 96 5.56 -2.82 8.30
CA GLY A 96 5.24 -2.67 6.88
C GLY A 96 4.61 -1.31 6.58
N ASN A 97 3.75 -0.83 7.49
CA ASN A 97 3.16 0.50 7.39
C ASN A 97 4.19 1.65 7.44
N LEU A 98 5.34 1.50 8.13
CA LEU A 98 6.38 2.54 8.13
C LEU A 98 6.97 2.78 6.73
N PHE A 99 7.17 1.71 5.95
CA PHE A 99 7.58 1.83 4.55
C PHE A 99 6.46 2.41 3.69
N PHE A 100 5.21 2.02 3.94
CA PHE A 100 4.07 2.59 3.24
C PHE A 100 3.95 4.11 3.45
N PHE A 101 4.18 4.60 4.68
CA PHE A 101 4.19 6.03 4.99
C PHE A 101 5.27 6.78 4.21
N ALA A 102 6.45 6.17 4.06
CA ALA A 102 7.53 6.67 3.24
C ALA A 102 7.20 6.65 1.72
N THR A 103 6.10 6.03 1.29
CA THR A 103 5.56 6.21 -0.07
C THR A 103 4.60 7.39 -0.19
N ILE A 104 3.80 7.67 0.86
CA ILE A 104 2.74 8.68 0.81
C ILE A 104 3.33 10.08 0.93
N ALA A 105 4.29 10.29 1.84
CA ALA A 105 4.90 11.60 2.05
C ALA A 105 5.54 12.18 0.77
N PRO A 106 6.49 11.49 0.09
CA PRO A 106 7.07 11.99 -1.16
C PRO A 106 6.05 12.11 -2.29
N PHE A 107 5.11 11.18 -2.40
CA PHE A 107 4.03 11.27 -3.38
C PHE A 107 3.21 12.57 -3.21
N THR A 108 2.89 12.91 -1.96
CA THR A 108 2.15 14.14 -1.63
C THR A 108 2.97 15.39 -1.90
N VAL A 109 4.28 15.35 -1.61
CA VAL A 109 5.19 16.46 -1.87
C VAL A 109 5.36 16.70 -3.38
N ILE A 110 5.46 15.65 -4.19
CA ILE A 110 5.45 15.75 -5.66
C ILE A 110 4.12 16.36 -6.14
N ALA A 111 2.99 15.93 -5.57
CA ALA A 111 1.68 16.51 -5.92
C ALA A 111 1.59 18.01 -5.61
N LEU A 112 2.16 18.44 -4.47
CA LEU A 112 2.28 19.86 -4.15
C LEU A 112 3.17 20.60 -5.15
N SER A 113 4.26 19.98 -5.63
CA SER A 113 5.08 20.56 -6.69
C SER A 113 4.27 20.79 -7.97
N PHE A 114 3.51 19.80 -8.43
CA PHE A 114 2.64 19.97 -9.60
C PHE A 114 1.53 21.00 -9.36
N PHE A 115 0.97 21.07 -8.15
CA PHE A 115 -0.02 22.08 -7.81
C PHE A 115 0.54 23.51 -7.85
N PHE A 116 1.74 23.75 -7.33
CA PHE A 116 2.29 25.11 -7.27
C PHE A 116 3.05 25.52 -8.54
N TYR A 117 3.78 24.59 -9.15
CA TYR A 117 4.71 24.87 -10.24
C TYR A 117 4.31 24.26 -11.58
N GLY A 118 3.31 23.37 -11.61
CA GLY A 118 2.88 22.69 -12.84
C GLY A 118 3.89 21.66 -13.36
N ALA A 119 4.91 21.34 -12.56
CA ALA A 119 6.01 20.45 -12.92
C ALA A 119 6.57 19.73 -11.69
N ASN A 120 7.40 18.71 -11.94
CA ASN A 120 8.15 18.03 -10.90
C ASN A 120 9.47 18.75 -10.63
N GLY A 121 9.43 19.70 -9.68
CA GLY A 121 10.56 20.55 -9.35
C GLY A 121 11.79 19.79 -8.84
N PHE A 122 11.61 18.59 -8.28
CA PHE A 122 12.74 17.77 -7.80
C PHE A 122 13.56 17.20 -8.96
N ASP A 123 12.87 16.73 -10.00
CA ASP A 123 13.48 16.24 -11.23
C ASP A 123 14.06 17.40 -12.05
N ASP A 124 13.42 18.58 -12.04
CA ASP A 124 13.93 19.77 -12.72
C ASP A 124 15.18 20.36 -12.03
N ILE A 125 15.27 20.31 -10.69
CA ILE A 125 16.51 20.64 -9.96
C ILE A 125 17.66 19.77 -10.45
N ALA A 126 17.44 18.46 -10.60
CA ALA A 126 18.46 17.54 -11.09
C ALA A 126 18.88 17.89 -12.52
N LYS A 127 17.95 18.23 -13.41
CA LYS A 127 18.29 18.68 -14.78
C LYS A 127 19.15 19.94 -14.76
N ILE A 128 18.74 20.98 -14.04
CA ILE A 128 19.46 22.27 -13.96
C ILE A 128 20.88 22.12 -13.40
N LEU A 129 21.09 21.18 -12.47
CA LEU A 129 22.38 20.87 -11.87
C LEU A 129 23.26 19.99 -12.75
N SER A 130 22.65 19.16 -13.62
CA SER A 130 23.39 18.38 -14.61
C SER A 130 23.79 19.22 -15.82
N ASP A 131 22.98 20.23 -16.16
CA ASP A 131 23.21 21.11 -17.31
C ASP A 131 24.60 21.77 -17.26
N ASN A 132 25.28 21.77 -18.41
CA ASN A 132 26.65 22.29 -18.59
C ASN A 132 27.69 21.63 -17.65
N ASN A 133 27.50 20.36 -17.27
CA ASN A 133 28.43 19.57 -16.46
C ASN A 133 28.74 20.19 -15.09
N LYS A 134 27.81 20.93 -14.48
CA LYS A 134 28.03 21.52 -13.14
C LYS A 134 28.21 20.42 -12.08
N LEU A 135 27.37 19.39 -12.13
CA LEU A 135 27.48 18.16 -11.35
C LEU A 135 27.33 16.95 -12.28
N SER A 136 27.83 15.79 -11.86
CA SER A 136 27.49 14.53 -12.55
C SER A 136 26.00 14.24 -12.47
N GLU A 137 25.47 13.49 -13.43
CA GLU A 137 24.07 13.06 -13.48
C GLU A 137 23.63 12.41 -12.17
N ASP A 138 24.39 11.42 -11.68
CA ASP A 138 24.12 10.74 -10.42
C ASP A 138 24.04 11.69 -9.23
N ASN A 139 24.96 12.65 -9.13
CA ASN A 139 24.98 13.59 -8.02
C ASN A 139 23.85 14.61 -8.13
N SER A 140 23.51 15.05 -9.34
CA SER A 140 22.39 15.96 -9.60
C SER A 140 21.06 15.31 -9.23
N THR A 141 20.86 14.06 -9.67
CA THR A 141 19.71 13.23 -9.31
C THR A 141 19.62 12.99 -7.81
N ARG A 142 20.75 12.72 -7.15
CA ARG A 142 20.81 12.58 -5.69
C ARG A 142 20.42 13.87 -4.96
N VAL A 143 20.83 15.03 -5.45
CA VAL A 143 20.44 16.32 -4.85
C VAL A 143 18.92 16.55 -4.97
N GLY A 144 18.33 16.26 -6.14
CA GLY A 144 16.88 16.30 -6.32
C GLY A 144 16.15 15.36 -5.36
N ALA A 145 16.61 14.13 -5.22
CA ALA A 145 16.06 13.12 -4.32
C ALA A 145 16.20 13.49 -2.83
N ILE A 146 17.35 14.03 -2.40
CA ILE A 146 17.55 14.54 -1.03
C ILE A 146 16.59 15.71 -0.76
N THR A 147 16.40 16.59 -1.74
CA THR A 147 15.46 17.71 -1.60
C THR A 147 14.03 17.18 -1.40
N LEU A 148 13.60 16.23 -2.23
CA LEU A 148 12.31 15.52 -2.04
C LEU A 148 12.20 14.90 -0.64
N THR A 149 13.25 14.24 -0.17
CA THR A 149 13.31 13.66 1.19
C THR A 149 13.11 14.70 2.28
N LEU A 150 13.80 15.84 2.22
CA LEU A 150 13.70 16.89 3.25
C LEU A 150 12.28 17.46 3.36
N PHE A 151 11.64 17.75 2.22
CA PHE A 151 10.24 18.17 2.20
C PHE A 151 9.29 17.07 2.68
N SER A 152 9.56 15.81 2.34
CA SER A 152 8.77 14.65 2.78
C SER A 152 8.85 14.44 4.29
N ILE A 153 10.03 14.61 4.88
CA ILE A 153 10.24 14.58 6.33
C ILE A 153 9.47 15.71 6.99
N LEU A 154 9.59 16.94 6.48
CA LEU A 154 8.87 18.09 7.01
C LEU A 154 7.35 17.85 7.02
N LEU A 155 6.81 17.31 5.91
CA LEU A 155 5.40 16.97 5.79
C LEU A 155 5.00 15.85 6.76
N PHE A 156 5.79 14.78 6.87
CA PHE A 156 5.52 13.65 7.76
C PHE A 156 5.51 14.07 9.23
N TRP A 157 6.47 14.91 9.64
CA TRP A 157 6.54 15.46 11.00
C TRP A 157 5.37 16.39 11.29
N THR A 158 4.98 17.22 10.32
CA THR A 158 3.76 18.04 10.43
C THR A 158 2.54 17.15 10.62
N GLY A 159 2.40 16.09 9.84
CA GLY A 159 1.33 15.10 9.98
C GLY A 159 1.34 14.44 11.35
N THR A 160 2.50 14.01 11.83
CA THR A 160 2.68 13.41 13.16
C THR A 160 2.25 14.37 14.28
N TYR A 161 2.59 15.65 14.19
CA TYR A 161 2.15 16.66 15.15
C TYR A 161 0.64 16.88 15.10
N VAL A 162 0.10 16.98 13.89
CA VAL A 162 -1.31 17.23 13.62
C VAL A 162 -2.19 16.06 14.05
N SER A 163 -1.75 14.82 13.85
CA SER A 163 -2.46 13.61 14.30
C SER A 163 -2.64 13.55 15.82
N LYS A 164 -1.87 14.31 16.61
CA LYS A 164 -2.06 14.45 18.07
C LYS A 164 -3.24 15.36 18.44
N LYS A 165 -3.78 16.15 17.51
CA LYS A 165 -4.90 17.09 17.78
C LYS A 165 -6.26 16.40 17.97
N GLY A 166 -6.34 15.09 17.73
CA GLY A 166 -7.47 14.24 18.08
C GLY A 166 -8.43 13.89 16.93
N PRO A 167 -9.39 12.98 17.17
CA PRO A 167 -10.12 12.26 16.11
C PRO A 167 -11.04 13.15 15.25
N LYS A 168 -11.65 14.20 15.82
CA LYS A 168 -12.57 15.10 15.09
C LYS A 168 -11.89 15.81 13.93
N TRP A 169 -10.68 16.30 14.16
CA TRP A 169 -9.89 17.00 13.15
C TRP A 169 -9.41 16.01 12.08
N LEU A 170 -8.93 14.85 12.52
CA LEU A 170 -8.48 13.79 11.64
C LEU A 170 -9.58 13.32 10.68
N GLY A 171 -10.81 13.15 11.17
CA GLY A 171 -11.95 12.75 10.35
C GLY A 171 -12.27 13.76 9.23
N LYS A 172 -12.18 15.07 9.49
CA LYS A 172 -12.42 16.10 8.47
C LYS A 172 -11.40 16.02 7.33
N VAL A 173 -10.12 15.91 7.66
CA VAL A 173 -9.04 15.89 6.65
C VAL A 173 -9.03 14.57 5.87
N THR A 174 -9.28 13.45 6.56
CA THR A 174 -9.43 12.14 5.91
C THR A 174 -10.59 12.13 4.91
N ASN A 175 -11.73 12.74 5.25
CA ASN A 175 -12.87 12.83 4.33
C ASN A 175 -12.53 13.62 3.06
N ILE A 176 -11.82 14.74 3.18
CA ILE A 176 -11.37 15.53 2.02
C ILE A 176 -10.46 14.67 1.13
N GLY A 177 -9.48 13.98 1.72
CA GLY A 177 -8.58 13.13 0.95
C GLY A 177 -9.26 11.93 0.30
N GLY A 178 -10.27 11.35 0.96
CA GLY A 178 -11.10 10.28 0.41
C GLY A 178 -11.92 10.75 -0.80
N ILE A 179 -12.59 11.89 -0.69
CA ILE A 179 -13.33 12.50 -1.81
C ILE A 179 -12.38 12.82 -2.98
N ALA A 180 -11.20 13.38 -2.69
CA ALA A 180 -10.19 13.65 -3.70
C ALA A 180 -9.75 12.37 -4.44
N SER A 181 -9.55 11.25 -3.72
CA SER A 181 -9.25 9.94 -4.32
C SER A 181 -10.31 9.51 -5.33
N LEU A 182 -11.58 9.63 -4.91
CA LEU A 182 -12.74 9.24 -5.72
C LEU A 182 -12.83 10.11 -6.98
N ILE A 183 -12.64 11.42 -6.83
CA ILE A 183 -12.66 12.36 -7.96
C ILE A 183 -11.60 11.98 -8.99
N LEU A 184 -10.36 11.68 -8.58
CA LEU A 184 -9.29 11.31 -9.53
C LEU A 184 -9.66 10.08 -10.37
N GLY A 185 -10.02 8.97 -9.71
CA GLY A 185 -10.30 7.73 -10.44
C GLY A 185 -11.59 7.77 -11.25
N LEU A 186 -12.67 8.33 -10.69
CA LEU A 186 -13.95 8.42 -11.42
C LEU A 186 -13.89 9.40 -12.57
N SER A 187 -13.26 10.58 -12.38
CA SER A 187 -13.13 11.55 -13.47
C SER A 187 -12.29 10.98 -14.62
N PHE A 188 -11.20 10.27 -14.33
CA PHE A 188 -10.42 9.58 -15.35
C PHE A 188 -11.28 8.59 -16.16
N ILE A 189 -11.99 7.69 -15.47
CA ILE A 189 -12.83 6.68 -16.12
C ILE A 189 -13.92 7.35 -16.98
N LEU A 190 -14.59 8.39 -16.46
CA LEU A 190 -15.66 9.09 -17.16
C LEU A 190 -15.13 9.87 -18.36
N ILE A 191 -14.00 10.57 -18.24
CA ILE A 191 -13.38 11.31 -19.36
C ILE A 191 -12.93 10.32 -20.45
N ALA A 192 -12.34 9.18 -20.06
CA ALA A 192 -11.92 8.17 -21.03
C ALA A 192 -13.12 7.58 -21.79
N LEU A 193 -14.17 7.15 -21.08
CA LEU A 193 -15.35 6.50 -21.66
C LEU A 193 -16.27 7.44 -22.44
N LEU A 194 -16.55 8.63 -21.89
CA LEU A 194 -17.60 9.51 -22.40
C LEU A 194 -17.06 10.57 -23.37
N TYR A 195 -15.77 10.88 -23.33
CA TYR A 195 -15.15 11.89 -24.18
C TYR A 195 -14.04 11.30 -25.06
N THR A 196 -13.03 10.69 -24.46
CA THR A 196 -11.79 10.33 -25.17
C THR A 196 -12.03 9.25 -26.23
N LEU A 197 -12.59 8.10 -25.85
CA LEU A 197 -12.86 7.02 -26.80
C LEU A 197 -13.86 7.43 -27.90
N PRO A 198 -14.99 8.11 -27.59
CA PRO A 198 -15.92 8.55 -28.63
C PRO A 198 -15.34 9.59 -29.60
N THR A 199 -14.46 10.48 -29.15
CA THR A 199 -13.96 11.60 -29.99
C THR A 199 -12.61 11.32 -30.64
N LYS A 200 -11.76 10.51 -30.02
CA LYS A 200 -10.37 10.25 -30.46
C LYS A 200 -10.12 8.80 -30.85
N GLY A 201 -11.05 7.89 -30.55
CA GLY A 201 -10.89 6.47 -30.78
C GLY A 201 -9.90 5.80 -29.83
N ILE A 202 -9.49 4.58 -30.19
CA ILE A 202 -8.44 3.82 -29.50
C ILE A 202 -7.12 4.15 -30.18
N ILE A 203 -6.04 4.29 -29.39
CA ILE A 203 -4.70 4.52 -29.93
C ILE A 203 -4.25 3.40 -30.89
N ASN A 204 -3.47 3.78 -31.89
CA ASN A 204 -2.76 2.82 -32.74
C ASN A 204 -1.55 2.28 -31.97
N GLY A 205 -1.31 0.96 -32.00
CA GLY A 205 -0.14 0.33 -31.36
C GLY A 205 -0.45 -0.79 -30.37
N LEU A 206 -1.72 -0.98 -30.02
CA LEU A 206 -2.14 -2.17 -29.26
C LEU A 206 -2.14 -3.38 -30.20
N SER A 207 -1.24 -4.32 -29.95
CA SER A 207 -1.15 -5.58 -30.68
C SER A 207 -1.35 -6.76 -29.73
N SER A 208 -1.49 -7.97 -30.27
CA SER A 208 -1.49 -9.19 -29.45
C SER A 208 -0.22 -9.32 -28.58
N ASN A 209 0.90 -8.77 -29.05
CA ASN A 209 2.17 -8.80 -28.32
C ASN A 209 2.17 -7.87 -27.11
N SER A 210 1.29 -6.86 -27.06
CA SER A 210 1.17 -5.96 -25.91
C SER A 210 0.73 -6.68 -24.62
N LEU A 211 0.16 -7.88 -24.72
CA LEU A 211 -0.16 -8.74 -23.58
C LEU A 211 1.04 -9.58 -23.10
N ASP A 212 2.10 -9.73 -23.91
CA ASP A 212 3.33 -10.40 -23.52
C ASP A 212 4.33 -9.38 -22.92
N SER A 213 3.97 -8.86 -21.75
CA SER A 213 4.82 -7.92 -21.02
C SER A 213 6.13 -8.54 -20.55
N VAL A 214 6.35 -9.84 -20.72
CA VAL A 214 7.62 -10.44 -20.33
C VAL A 214 8.62 -10.38 -21.48
N SER A 215 8.22 -10.80 -22.68
CA SER A 215 9.11 -10.83 -23.84
C SER A 215 9.23 -9.48 -24.56
N ASP A 216 8.25 -8.59 -24.41
CA ASP A 216 8.25 -7.30 -25.10
C ASP A 216 9.32 -6.35 -24.53
N SER A 217 10.28 -5.97 -25.37
CA SER A 217 11.39 -5.08 -25.02
C SER A 217 10.97 -3.62 -24.86
N GLU A 218 9.92 -3.17 -25.57
CA GLU A 218 9.43 -1.80 -25.49
C GLU A 218 8.44 -1.64 -24.34
N ASN A 219 7.55 -2.63 -24.16
CA ASN A 219 6.40 -2.52 -23.26
C ASN A 219 6.53 -3.33 -21.97
N GLY A 220 7.60 -4.13 -21.84
CA GLY A 220 7.71 -5.17 -20.82
C GLY A 220 9.02 -5.21 -20.06
N PHE A 221 9.36 -6.43 -19.62
CA PHE A 221 10.54 -6.80 -18.83
C PHE A 221 11.70 -7.31 -19.70
N ASP A 222 11.58 -7.28 -21.03
CA ASP A 222 12.65 -7.65 -21.98
C ASP A 222 13.33 -9.00 -21.65
N GLY A 223 12.50 -10.02 -21.41
CA GLY A 223 12.92 -11.38 -21.04
C GLY A 223 13.34 -11.56 -19.58
N ASP A 224 13.37 -10.52 -18.75
CA ASP A 224 13.69 -10.61 -17.32
C ASP A 224 12.50 -11.13 -16.49
N TRP A 225 12.28 -12.45 -16.56
CA TRP A 225 11.27 -13.16 -15.78
C TRP A 225 11.38 -12.92 -14.27
N TRP A 226 12.59 -12.67 -13.76
CA TRP A 226 12.79 -12.41 -12.33
C TRP A 226 12.16 -11.09 -11.93
N SER A 227 12.44 -10.02 -12.68
CA SER A 227 11.84 -8.70 -12.43
C SER A 227 10.32 -8.72 -12.63
N PHE A 228 9.82 -9.47 -13.62
CA PHE A 228 8.37 -9.64 -13.84
C PHE A 228 7.67 -10.22 -12.61
N ILE A 229 8.18 -11.34 -12.06
CA ILE A 229 7.62 -11.96 -10.84
C ILE A 229 7.85 -11.04 -9.63
N GLY A 230 8.99 -10.35 -9.59
CA GLY A 230 9.35 -9.39 -8.54
C GLY A 230 8.45 -8.15 -8.46
N ALA A 231 7.69 -7.85 -9.51
CA ALA A 231 6.70 -6.78 -9.53
C ALA A 231 5.32 -7.20 -8.97
N PHE A 232 5.02 -8.50 -8.83
CA PHE A 232 3.74 -8.98 -8.27
C PHE A 232 3.39 -8.48 -6.86
N PRO A 233 4.32 -8.15 -5.95
CA PRO A 233 3.99 -7.46 -4.72
C PRO A 233 3.16 -6.18 -4.93
N TRP A 234 3.39 -5.42 -6.02
CA TRP A 234 2.62 -4.20 -6.33
C TRP A 234 1.15 -4.51 -6.63
N LEU A 235 0.92 -5.60 -7.37
CA LEU A 235 -0.41 -6.09 -7.70
C LEU A 235 -1.15 -6.55 -6.44
N ILE A 236 -0.50 -7.38 -5.61
CA ILE A 236 -1.06 -7.87 -4.34
C ILE A 236 -1.37 -6.71 -3.40
N PHE A 237 -0.46 -5.74 -3.31
CA PHE A 237 -0.60 -4.57 -2.44
C PHE A 237 -1.76 -3.68 -2.86
N SER A 238 -2.18 -3.71 -4.13
CA SER A 238 -3.34 -2.96 -4.62
C SER A 238 -4.66 -3.39 -3.94
N TYR A 239 -4.68 -4.56 -3.29
CA TYR A 239 -5.81 -5.08 -2.53
C TYR A 239 -5.59 -5.08 -1.01
N ASN A 240 -4.44 -4.56 -0.54
CA ASN A 240 -4.11 -4.51 0.87
C ASN A 240 -5.04 -3.54 1.62
N GLY A 241 -5.32 -3.84 2.89
CA GLY A 241 -6.20 -3.04 3.74
C GLY A 241 -7.61 -3.60 3.87
N ILE A 242 -8.07 -4.52 3.01
CA ILE A 242 -9.41 -5.09 3.15
C ILE A 242 -9.57 -5.96 4.41
N GLU A 243 -8.48 -6.57 4.88
CA GLU A 243 -8.41 -7.33 6.12
C GLU A 243 -8.74 -6.47 7.36
N THR A 244 -8.55 -5.15 7.25
CA THR A 244 -8.88 -4.21 8.33
C THR A 244 -10.38 -3.95 8.45
N MET A 245 -11.18 -4.29 7.42
CA MET A 245 -12.62 -4.03 7.42
C MET A 245 -13.38 -4.87 8.46
N SER A 246 -12.82 -5.99 8.93
CA SER A 246 -13.49 -6.87 9.92
C SER A 246 -13.89 -6.16 11.21
N VAL A 247 -13.18 -5.08 11.58
CA VAL A 247 -13.50 -4.29 12.77
C VAL A 247 -14.91 -3.68 12.72
N PHE A 248 -15.42 -3.40 11.51
CA PHE A 248 -16.72 -2.78 11.29
C PHE A 248 -17.89 -3.76 11.28
N ILE A 249 -17.63 -5.09 11.37
CA ILE A 249 -18.70 -6.11 11.40
C ILE A 249 -19.72 -5.83 12.50
N LYS A 250 -19.25 -5.41 13.67
CA LYS A 250 -20.08 -5.19 14.86
C LYS A 250 -20.96 -3.96 14.74
N ASP A 251 -20.46 -2.94 14.05
CA ASP A 251 -21.15 -1.67 13.85
C ASP A 251 -22.12 -1.73 12.65
N THR A 252 -22.14 -2.85 11.92
CA THR A 252 -22.97 -3.06 10.72
C THR A 252 -24.42 -3.43 11.07
N LYS A 253 -25.38 -2.66 10.56
CA LYS A 253 -26.81 -2.97 10.58
C LYS A 253 -27.08 -4.27 9.81
N GLY A 254 -27.78 -5.22 10.44
CA GLY A 254 -27.96 -6.57 9.91
C GLY A 254 -26.77 -7.51 10.16
N GLY A 255 -25.75 -7.07 10.91
CA GLY A 255 -24.65 -7.89 11.43
C GLY A 255 -23.77 -8.50 10.34
N SER A 256 -23.20 -9.66 10.66
CA SER A 256 -22.18 -10.31 9.82
C SER A 256 -22.67 -10.65 8.41
N LYS A 257 -23.94 -11.04 8.24
CA LYS A 257 -24.51 -11.35 6.91
C LYS A 257 -24.53 -10.13 5.99
N THR A 258 -24.95 -8.97 6.49
CA THR A 258 -24.93 -7.72 5.70
C THR A 258 -23.50 -7.31 5.39
N PHE A 259 -22.61 -7.37 6.39
CA PHE A 259 -21.20 -7.03 6.22
C PHE A 259 -20.55 -7.89 5.12
N LYS A 260 -20.72 -9.22 5.18
CA LYS A 260 -20.18 -10.15 4.17
C LYS A 260 -20.63 -9.78 2.76
N ASN A 261 -21.94 -9.52 2.57
CA ASN A 261 -22.47 -9.25 1.24
C ASN A 261 -22.02 -7.87 0.71
N ALA A 262 -21.90 -6.88 1.60
CA ALA A 262 -21.46 -5.53 1.25
C ALA A 262 -19.97 -5.49 0.89
N THR A 263 -19.12 -6.13 1.70
CA THR A 263 -17.67 -6.20 1.47
C THR A 263 -17.33 -7.01 0.22
N LEU A 264 -18.01 -8.15 -0.01
CA LEU A 264 -17.82 -8.95 -1.21
C LEU A 264 -18.22 -8.19 -2.48
N LEU A 265 -19.37 -7.50 -2.46
CA LEU A 265 -19.77 -6.65 -3.58
C LEU A 265 -18.78 -5.50 -3.79
N GLY A 266 -18.29 -4.91 -2.70
CA GLY A 266 -17.26 -3.87 -2.71
C GLY A 266 -16.00 -4.31 -3.45
N ILE A 267 -15.40 -5.44 -3.06
CA ILE A 267 -14.16 -5.90 -3.69
C ILE A 267 -14.36 -6.27 -5.16
N ILE A 268 -15.51 -6.86 -5.53
CA ILE A 268 -15.83 -7.19 -6.93
C ILE A 268 -15.86 -5.91 -7.78
N ILE A 269 -16.52 -4.86 -7.28
CA ILE A 269 -16.58 -3.57 -7.99
C ILE A 269 -15.19 -2.93 -8.08
N VAL A 270 -14.38 -2.99 -7.03
CA VAL A 270 -12.99 -2.49 -7.07
C VAL A 270 -12.17 -3.22 -8.13
N VAL A 271 -12.25 -4.55 -8.19
CA VAL A 271 -11.54 -5.36 -9.20
C VAL A 271 -11.97 -4.96 -10.61
N ILE A 272 -13.28 -4.79 -10.85
CA ILE A 272 -13.81 -4.33 -12.14
C ILE A 272 -13.29 -2.94 -12.48
N PHE A 273 -13.26 -2.01 -11.52
CA PHE A 273 -12.80 -0.64 -11.78
C PHE A 273 -11.28 -0.56 -12.01
N MET A 274 -10.49 -1.38 -11.33
CA MET A 274 -9.05 -1.51 -11.61
C MET A 274 -8.80 -2.06 -13.02
N PHE A 275 -9.53 -3.11 -13.41
CA PHE A 275 -9.50 -3.66 -14.76
C PHE A 275 -9.90 -2.60 -15.81
N LEU A 276 -11.07 -1.98 -15.64
CA LEU A 276 -11.58 -0.96 -16.56
C LEU A 276 -10.63 0.24 -16.65
N GLY A 277 -10.16 0.78 -15.53
CA GLY A 277 -9.25 1.90 -15.52
C GLY A 277 -7.93 1.61 -16.26
N THR A 278 -7.41 0.39 -16.11
CA THR A 278 -6.17 -0.04 -16.78
C THR A 278 -6.37 -0.22 -18.28
N ILE A 279 -7.48 -0.82 -18.71
CA ILE A 279 -7.84 -0.91 -20.14
C ILE A 279 -8.01 0.49 -20.73
N LEU A 280 -8.74 1.36 -20.06
CA LEU A 280 -8.99 2.73 -20.54
C LEU A 280 -7.69 3.52 -20.67
N LEU A 281 -6.77 3.37 -19.72
CA LEU A 281 -5.44 3.97 -19.82
C LEU A 281 -4.67 3.43 -21.03
N SER A 282 -4.64 2.11 -21.21
CA SER A 282 -3.98 1.45 -22.34
C SER A 282 -4.59 1.83 -23.69
N PHE A 283 -5.90 2.10 -23.75
CA PHE A 283 -6.59 2.47 -24.99
C PHE A 283 -6.42 3.95 -25.35
N THR A 284 -5.99 4.78 -24.40
CA THR A 284 -5.93 6.23 -24.57
C THR A 284 -4.51 6.78 -24.62
N ILE A 285 -3.52 6.10 -24.02
CA ILE A 285 -2.13 6.57 -23.96
C ILE A 285 -1.17 5.39 -24.22
N ASN A 286 -0.15 5.64 -25.03
CA ASN A 286 0.87 4.64 -25.34
C ASN A 286 1.69 4.26 -24.10
N GLN A 287 2.02 2.98 -23.98
CA GLN A 287 2.79 2.47 -22.86
C GLN A 287 4.19 3.12 -22.76
N SER A 288 4.84 3.39 -23.88
CA SER A 288 6.13 4.08 -23.93
C SER A 288 6.06 5.47 -23.28
N GLN A 289 4.98 6.22 -23.49
CA GLN A 289 4.76 7.53 -22.86
C GLN A 289 4.55 7.40 -21.35
N ILE A 290 3.80 6.38 -20.90
CA ILE A 290 3.62 6.12 -19.46
C ILE A 290 4.97 5.81 -18.79
N LYS A 291 5.79 4.95 -19.42
CA LYS A 291 7.14 4.61 -18.95
C LYS A 291 8.07 5.83 -18.94
N GLU A 292 8.04 6.66 -19.98
CA GLU A 292 8.85 7.87 -20.09
C GLU A 292 8.52 8.87 -18.97
N TRP A 293 7.24 9.11 -18.72
CA TRP A 293 6.82 9.99 -17.62
C TRP A 293 7.20 9.40 -16.26
N GLY A 294 7.14 8.08 -16.13
CA GLY A 294 7.38 7.36 -14.89
C GLY A 294 6.33 7.65 -13.82
N ILE A 295 6.32 6.82 -12.79
CA ILE A 295 5.29 6.87 -11.73
C ILE A 295 5.24 8.19 -10.95
N SER A 296 6.29 9.03 -11.01
CA SER A 296 6.27 10.35 -10.38
C SER A 296 5.47 11.38 -11.17
N ASN A 297 5.35 11.24 -12.50
CA ASN A 297 4.76 12.27 -13.36
C ASN A 297 3.48 11.80 -14.08
N SER A 298 3.32 10.49 -14.35
CA SER A 298 2.17 9.98 -15.14
C SER A 298 0.81 10.38 -14.55
N TYR A 299 0.70 10.52 -13.23
CA TYR A 299 -0.53 10.95 -12.54
C TYR A 299 -1.11 12.25 -13.07
N TYR A 300 -0.24 13.18 -13.43
CA TYR A 300 -0.60 14.54 -13.78
C TYR A 300 -0.74 14.70 -15.29
N TYR A 301 0.13 14.05 -16.06
CA TYR A 301 0.15 14.14 -17.51
C TYR A 301 -0.93 13.30 -18.19
N VAL A 302 -1.44 12.24 -17.56
CA VAL A 302 -2.53 11.42 -18.12
C VAL A 302 -3.78 12.26 -18.40
N PHE A 303 -4.17 13.19 -17.53
CA PHE A 303 -5.39 13.98 -17.70
C PHE A 303 -5.39 14.93 -18.92
N PRO A 304 -4.40 15.81 -19.12
CA PRO A 304 -4.33 16.60 -20.35
C PRO A 304 -4.15 15.71 -21.58
N SER A 305 -3.40 14.60 -21.48
CA SER A 305 -3.18 13.69 -22.62
C SER A 305 -4.44 12.95 -23.08
N ILE A 306 -5.29 12.44 -22.19
CA ILE A 306 -6.57 11.83 -22.60
C ILE A 306 -7.53 12.87 -23.19
N LEU A 307 -7.43 14.12 -22.73
CA LEU A 307 -8.12 15.25 -23.34
C LEU A 307 -7.47 15.69 -24.67
N GLY A 308 -6.29 15.12 -25.01
CA GLY A 308 -5.32 15.53 -26.05
C GLY A 308 -5.14 17.02 -26.16
N ILE A 309 -4.94 17.61 -24.98
CA ILE A 309 -4.42 18.94 -24.78
C ILE A 309 -2.91 18.78 -24.58
N ASP A 310 -2.12 19.63 -25.24
CA ASP A 310 -0.68 19.62 -25.05
C ASP A 310 -0.34 19.95 -23.59
N ILE A 311 0.49 19.11 -22.96
CA ILE A 311 0.94 19.21 -21.56
C ILE A 311 1.60 20.58 -21.31
N ASN A 312 2.25 21.15 -22.32
CA ASN A 312 2.95 22.42 -22.22
C ASN A 312 2.07 23.65 -22.47
N SER A 313 0.85 23.45 -22.98
CA SER A 313 -0.09 24.55 -23.23
C SER A 313 -0.61 25.14 -21.92
N ILE A 314 -1.24 26.31 -22.00
CA ILE A 314 -1.83 26.99 -20.84
C ILE A 314 -2.95 26.13 -20.24
N GLU A 315 -3.77 25.52 -21.09
CA GLU A 315 -4.85 24.61 -20.71
C GLU A 315 -4.29 23.33 -20.08
N GLY A 316 -3.25 22.74 -20.68
CA GLY A 316 -2.59 21.55 -20.17
C GLY A 316 -2.02 21.77 -18.77
N LYS A 317 -1.28 22.86 -18.58
CA LYS A 317 -0.76 23.27 -17.27
C LYS A 317 -1.88 23.52 -16.28
N THR A 318 -2.98 24.16 -16.67
CA THR A 318 -4.14 24.39 -15.80
C THR A 318 -4.71 23.08 -15.28
N ILE A 319 -4.89 22.08 -16.15
CA ILE A 319 -5.34 20.73 -15.76
C ILE A 319 -4.35 20.10 -14.80
N ILE A 320 -3.04 20.19 -15.08
CA ILE A 320 -1.98 19.65 -14.23
C ILE A 320 -2.01 20.27 -12.83
N HIS A 321 -2.19 21.59 -12.72
CA HIS A 321 -2.35 22.27 -11.43
C HIS A 321 -3.57 21.76 -10.65
N ILE A 322 -4.72 21.57 -11.32
CA ILE A 322 -5.95 21.04 -10.70
C ILE A 322 -5.73 19.60 -10.22
N VAL A 323 -5.16 18.74 -11.05
CA VAL A 323 -4.86 17.35 -10.69
C VAL A 323 -3.83 17.30 -9.56
N GLY A 324 -2.84 18.19 -9.59
CA GLY A 324 -1.87 18.43 -8.52
C GLY A 324 -2.56 18.71 -7.18
N LEU A 325 -3.51 19.65 -7.16
CA LEU A 325 -4.27 20.00 -5.96
C LEU A 325 -5.05 18.81 -5.41
N ILE A 326 -5.82 18.14 -6.28
CA ILE A 326 -6.65 17.00 -5.87
C ILE A 326 -5.75 15.87 -5.34
N THR A 327 -4.64 15.58 -6.01
CA THR A 327 -3.68 14.55 -5.59
C THR A 327 -3.00 14.94 -4.27
N ALA A 328 -2.66 16.21 -4.05
CA ALA A 328 -2.11 16.69 -2.80
C ALA A 328 -3.11 16.56 -1.64
N LEU A 329 -4.39 16.92 -1.86
CA LEU A 329 -5.45 16.74 -0.87
C LEU A 329 -5.67 15.26 -0.53
N ASN A 330 -5.63 14.39 -1.54
CA ASN A 330 -5.66 12.94 -1.36
C ASN A 330 -4.49 12.45 -0.50
N GLY A 331 -3.27 12.84 -0.87
CA GLY A 331 -2.05 12.48 -0.17
C GLY A 331 -2.04 12.95 1.29
N ILE A 332 -2.42 14.20 1.56
CA ILE A 332 -2.51 14.76 2.93
C ILE A 332 -3.54 14.00 3.78
N GLY A 333 -4.73 13.75 3.24
CA GLY A 333 -5.78 13.00 3.96
C GLY A 333 -5.36 11.57 4.26
N SER A 334 -4.76 10.90 3.29
CA SER A 334 -4.19 9.56 3.44
C SER A 334 -3.08 9.56 4.51
N LEU A 335 -2.10 10.46 4.39
CA LEU A 335 -0.95 10.57 5.29
C LEU A 335 -1.38 10.69 6.74
N PHE A 336 -2.30 11.61 7.04
CA PHE A 336 -2.70 11.88 8.42
C PHE A 336 -3.50 10.71 9.02
N PHE A 337 -4.35 10.07 8.22
CA PHE A 337 -5.08 8.86 8.62
C PHE A 337 -4.10 7.74 8.97
N TRP A 338 -3.25 7.38 8.00
CA TRP A 338 -2.31 6.28 8.11
C TRP A 338 -1.21 6.52 9.15
N THR A 339 -0.83 7.76 9.44
CA THR A 339 0.15 8.04 10.50
C THR A 339 -0.37 7.63 11.89
N SER A 340 -1.68 7.69 12.14
CA SER A 340 -2.23 7.44 13.49
C SER A 340 -2.92 6.09 13.65
N ALA A 341 -3.64 5.62 12.63
CA ALA A 341 -4.52 4.47 12.74
C ALA A 341 -3.75 3.15 13.01
N PRO A 342 -2.71 2.78 12.24
CA PRO A 342 -1.96 1.54 12.45
C PRO A 342 -1.23 1.50 13.79
N ALA A 343 -0.68 2.64 14.24
CA ALA A 343 -0.08 2.74 15.56
C ALA A 343 -1.13 2.46 16.65
N LYS A 344 -2.31 3.09 16.57
CA LYS A 344 -3.38 2.86 17.53
C LYS A 344 -3.85 1.40 17.55
N VAL A 345 -4.02 0.79 16.37
CA VAL A 345 -4.42 -0.62 16.24
C VAL A 345 -3.36 -1.53 16.89
N PHE A 346 -2.09 -1.37 16.51
CA PHE A 346 -0.98 -2.17 17.03
C PHE A 346 -0.89 -2.10 18.56
N PHE A 347 -0.89 -0.90 19.15
CA PHE A 347 -0.81 -0.73 20.60
C PHE A 347 -2.09 -1.15 21.34
N SER A 348 -3.22 -1.30 20.66
CA SER A 348 -4.45 -1.84 21.26
C SER A 348 -4.53 -3.36 21.24
N GLU A 349 -3.86 -4.02 20.29
CA GLU A 349 -3.84 -5.48 20.16
C GLU A 349 -2.70 -6.13 20.97
N VAL A 350 -1.60 -5.41 21.18
CA VAL A 350 -0.42 -5.92 21.86
C VAL A 350 -0.52 -5.70 23.38
N PRO A 351 -0.24 -6.72 24.23
CA PRO A 351 -0.28 -6.55 25.68
C PRO A 351 0.67 -5.43 26.15
N GLU A 352 0.21 -4.60 27.11
CA GLU A 352 0.90 -3.37 27.53
C GLU A 352 2.37 -3.57 27.93
N ASN A 353 2.71 -4.74 28.44
CA ASN A 353 4.05 -5.09 28.91
C ASN A 353 5.05 -5.43 27.78
N VAL A 354 4.58 -5.73 26.56
CA VAL A 354 5.46 -6.18 25.46
C VAL A 354 6.28 -5.03 24.89
N MET A 355 5.65 -3.87 24.67
CA MET A 355 6.30 -2.68 24.08
C MET A 355 6.95 -1.76 25.12
N GLY A 356 6.73 -2.04 26.41
CA GLY A 356 7.25 -1.25 27.51
C GLY A 356 6.47 0.05 27.76
N LYS A 357 6.58 0.56 28.99
CA LYS A 357 5.76 1.70 29.49
C LYS A 357 5.94 2.99 28.68
N TYR A 358 7.12 3.21 28.10
CA TYR A 358 7.39 4.44 27.34
C TYR A 358 6.65 4.47 26.01
N LEU A 359 6.71 3.39 25.22
CA LEU A 359 6.07 3.34 23.90
C LEU A 359 4.56 3.17 24.00
N SER A 360 4.08 2.41 25.00
CA SER A 360 2.65 2.20 25.26
C SER A 360 1.95 3.42 25.88
N LYS A 361 2.67 4.51 26.17
CA LYS A 361 2.07 5.71 26.78
C LYS A 361 1.10 6.39 25.81
N THR A 362 -0.17 6.42 26.16
CA THR A 362 -1.22 7.10 25.40
C THR A 362 -1.56 8.48 25.97
N ASP A 363 -2.05 9.38 25.12
CA ASP A 363 -2.70 10.62 25.56
C ASP A 363 -4.15 10.39 26.02
N LYS A 364 -4.85 11.49 26.35
CA LYS A 364 -6.28 11.51 26.72
C LYS A 364 -7.23 10.94 25.65
N ASN A 365 -6.78 10.84 24.40
CA ASN A 365 -7.56 10.31 23.28
C ASN A 365 -7.22 8.84 22.97
N GLY A 366 -6.35 8.21 23.76
CA GLY A 366 -5.86 6.86 23.53
C GLY A 366 -4.85 6.76 22.38
N THR A 367 -4.22 7.86 21.98
CA THR A 367 -3.22 7.89 20.92
C THR A 367 -1.82 7.63 21.50
N PRO A 368 -1.03 6.67 21.00
CA PRO A 368 0.30 6.35 21.54
C PRO A 368 1.36 7.37 21.10
N VAL A 369 1.41 8.52 21.78
CA VAL A 369 2.19 9.72 21.36
C VAL A 369 3.69 9.45 21.20
N ASN A 370 4.27 8.67 22.11
CA ASN A 370 5.70 8.35 22.07
C ASN A 370 6.03 7.40 20.92
N ALA A 371 5.15 6.44 20.64
CA ALA A 371 5.29 5.56 19.50
C ALA A 371 5.22 6.34 18.18
N LEU A 372 4.29 7.29 18.06
CA LEU A 372 4.19 8.15 16.87
C LEU A 372 5.48 8.95 16.63
N LEU A 373 6.13 9.45 17.69
CA LEU A 373 7.41 10.14 17.59
C LEU A 373 8.52 9.21 17.08
N VAL A 374 8.63 8.00 17.65
CA VAL A 374 9.64 7.01 17.24
C VAL A 374 9.41 6.60 15.78
N GLN A 375 8.16 6.38 15.39
CA GLN A 375 7.78 6.13 14.00
C GLN A 375 8.25 7.26 13.07
N ALA A 376 8.08 8.52 13.46
CA ALA A 376 8.50 9.66 12.63
C ALA A 376 10.00 9.74 12.44
N ILE A 377 10.77 9.35 13.46
CA ILE A 377 12.22 9.20 13.35
C ILE A 377 12.57 8.06 12.39
N ILE A 378 11.93 6.90 12.51
CA ILE A 378 12.20 5.74 11.63
C ILE A 378 11.85 6.06 10.17
N VAL A 379 10.68 6.66 9.91
CA VAL A 379 10.28 7.08 8.56
C VAL A 379 11.26 8.10 7.99
N ALA A 380 11.76 9.04 8.80
CA ALA A 380 12.79 9.98 8.36
C ALA A 380 14.10 9.28 7.97
N ILE A 381 14.54 8.28 8.75
CA ILE A 381 15.73 7.47 8.41
C ILE A 381 15.51 6.71 7.10
N ILE A 382 14.35 6.08 6.92
CA ILE A 382 13.98 5.38 5.68
C ILE A 382 14.07 6.35 4.48
N LEU A 383 13.46 7.53 4.58
CA LEU A 383 13.49 8.54 3.52
C LEU A 383 14.91 9.08 3.25
N LEU A 384 15.74 9.24 4.29
CA LEU A 384 17.14 9.65 4.15
C LEU A 384 17.97 8.60 3.42
N ILE A 385 17.81 7.32 3.78
CA ILE A 385 18.51 6.23 3.10
C ILE A 385 18.11 6.22 1.62
N VAL A 386 16.82 6.26 1.28
CA VAL A 386 16.37 6.26 -0.11
C VAL A 386 16.92 7.50 -0.85
N GLY A 387 16.70 8.71 -0.32
CA GLY A 387 17.09 9.95 -0.99
C GLY A 387 18.60 10.07 -1.23
N THR A 388 19.42 9.65 -0.27
CA THR A 388 20.89 9.69 -0.40
C THR A 388 21.45 8.61 -1.32
N THR A 389 20.68 7.54 -1.56
CA THR A 389 21.08 6.41 -2.42
C THR A 389 20.40 6.43 -3.78
N THR A 390 19.52 7.40 -4.07
CA THR A 390 18.93 7.60 -5.40
C THR A 390 19.97 8.24 -6.31
N THR A 391 20.18 7.63 -7.47
CA THR A 391 21.13 8.04 -8.52
C THR A 391 20.51 7.73 -9.90
N GLY A 392 21.21 8.00 -10.99
CA GLY A 392 20.73 7.80 -12.36
C GLY A 392 20.47 9.11 -13.11
N ASN A 393 19.77 9.00 -14.23
CA ASN A 393 19.61 10.10 -15.18
C ASN A 393 18.78 11.25 -14.58
N PRO A 394 19.14 12.52 -14.88
CA PRO A 394 18.34 13.66 -14.50
C PRO A 394 16.94 13.56 -15.12
N GLY A 395 15.91 13.88 -14.35
CA GLY A 395 14.53 13.82 -14.83
C GLY A 395 13.73 12.56 -14.44
N VAL A 396 14.39 11.50 -13.96
CA VAL A 396 13.72 10.27 -13.51
C VAL A 396 13.97 9.93 -12.04
N GLY A 397 14.73 10.76 -11.32
CA GLY A 397 15.12 10.54 -9.92
C GLY A 397 13.95 10.34 -8.97
N SER A 398 12.88 11.11 -9.14
CA SER A 398 11.67 10.97 -8.32
C SER A 398 10.95 9.64 -8.58
N SER A 399 10.97 9.14 -9.82
CA SER A 399 10.41 7.83 -10.17
C SER A 399 11.27 6.68 -9.63
N GLU A 400 12.59 6.79 -9.71
CA GLU A 400 13.54 5.86 -9.06
C GLU A 400 13.28 5.78 -7.55
N PHE A 401 13.21 6.95 -6.89
CA PHE A 401 12.90 7.08 -5.47
C PHE A 401 11.60 6.36 -5.11
N LEU A 402 10.51 6.70 -5.81
CA LEU A 402 9.20 6.14 -5.54
C LEU A 402 9.17 4.64 -5.81
N THR A 403 9.84 4.16 -6.86
CA THR A 403 9.87 2.74 -7.22
C THR A 403 10.54 1.92 -6.13
N ARG A 404 11.71 2.37 -5.64
CA ARG A 404 12.41 1.71 -4.53
C ARG A 404 11.54 1.61 -3.27
N ILE A 405 10.93 2.72 -2.86
CA ILE A 405 10.14 2.73 -1.62
C ILE A 405 8.82 1.97 -1.74
N ILE A 406 8.18 2.02 -2.92
CA ILE A 406 6.97 1.23 -3.19
C ILE A 406 7.32 -0.26 -3.23
N GLN A 407 8.37 -0.67 -3.95
CA GLN A 407 8.83 -2.06 -3.97
C GLN A 407 9.10 -2.60 -2.56
N SER A 408 9.71 -1.77 -1.71
CA SER A 408 9.96 -2.09 -0.31
C SER A 408 8.66 -2.24 0.48
N ALA A 409 7.75 -1.27 0.37
CA ALA A 409 6.48 -1.29 1.08
C ALA A 409 5.60 -2.48 0.67
N THR A 410 5.49 -2.74 -0.64
CA THR A 410 4.64 -3.79 -1.21
C THR A 410 5.17 -5.18 -0.85
N SER A 411 6.50 -5.39 -0.94
CA SER A 411 7.14 -6.65 -0.57
C SER A 411 7.02 -6.91 0.93
N LEU A 412 7.34 -5.94 1.78
CA LEU A 412 7.28 -6.13 3.24
C LEU A 412 5.85 -6.29 3.77
N ALA A 413 4.85 -5.73 3.08
CA ALA A 413 3.45 -5.94 3.41
C ALA A 413 2.98 -7.39 3.22
N ILE A 414 3.72 -8.23 2.48
CA ILE A 414 3.39 -9.67 2.34
C ILE A 414 3.64 -10.42 3.66
N VAL A 415 4.61 -9.99 4.48
CA VAL A 415 4.99 -10.71 5.71
C VAL A 415 3.81 -10.88 6.66
N GLN A 416 3.02 -9.82 6.88
CA GLN A 416 1.81 -9.90 7.69
C GLN A 416 0.74 -10.81 7.07
N MET A 417 0.64 -10.86 5.73
CA MET A 417 -0.33 -11.71 5.04
C MET A 417 0.04 -13.18 5.17
N CYS A 418 1.33 -13.52 5.22
CA CYS A 418 1.77 -14.88 5.53
C CYS A 418 1.22 -15.34 6.88
N PHE A 419 1.30 -14.51 7.93
CA PHE A 419 0.68 -14.83 9.22
C PHE A 419 -0.83 -15.01 9.11
N TYR A 420 -1.51 -14.14 8.36
CA TYR A 420 -2.95 -14.18 8.18
C TYR A 420 -3.45 -15.48 7.52
N PHE A 421 -2.83 -15.88 6.40
CA PHE A 421 -3.20 -17.11 5.70
C PHE A 421 -2.83 -18.36 6.51
N VAL A 422 -1.68 -18.38 7.20
CA VAL A 422 -1.31 -19.48 8.09
C VAL A 422 -2.28 -19.59 9.27
N ALA A 423 -2.70 -18.47 9.85
CA ALA A 423 -3.72 -18.42 10.89
C ALA A 423 -5.04 -19.03 10.40
N TYR A 424 -5.48 -18.67 9.19
CA TYR A 424 -6.72 -19.21 8.62
C TYR A 424 -6.64 -20.70 8.32
N ILE A 425 -5.53 -21.18 7.76
CA ILE A 425 -5.31 -22.62 7.55
C ILE A 425 -5.41 -23.36 8.89
N ARG A 426 -4.79 -22.83 9.94
CA ARG A 426 -4.87 -23.43 11.28
C ARG A 426 -6.28 -23.35 11.88
N LEU A 427 -7.04 -22.28 11.60
CA LEU A 427 -8.46 -22.18 11.97
C LEU A 427 -9.24 -23.37 11.39
N ARG A 428 -9.15 -23.59 10.08
CA ARG A 428 -9.89 -24.67 9.37
C ARG A 428 -9.42 -26.08 9.76
N LEU A 429 -8.18 -26.23 10.23
CA LEU A 429 -7.63 -27.52 10.66
C LEU A 429 -7.95 -27.89 12.11
N LYS A 430 -7.89 -26.92 13.04
CA LYS A 430 -7.94 -27.18 14.50
C LYS A 430 -9.14 -26.59 15.22
N TYR A 431 -9.80 -25.59 14.62
CA TYR A 431 -10.85 -24.80 15.24
C TYR A 431 -12.10 -24.78 14.36
N GLU A 432 -12.35 -25.86 13.62
CA GLU A 432 -13.45 -25.93 12.67
C GLU A 432 -14.82 -25.88 13.38
N ASP A 433 -14.90 -26.44 14.59
CA ASP A 433 -16.12 -26.50 15.39
C ASP A 433 -16.45 -25.17 16.11
N GLU A 434 -15.59 -24.16 15.99
CA GLU A 434 -15.85 -22.83 16.56
C GLU A 434 -17.04 -22.16 15.86
N GLU A 435 -18.03 -21.73 16.65
CA GLU A 435 -19.23 -21.06 16.13
C GLU A 435 -18.88 -19.73 15.45
N ARG A 436 -19.42 -19.57 14.24
CA ARG A 436 -19.21 -18.43 13.35
C ARG A 436 -20.55 -17.93 12.83
N ASP A 437 -20.81 -16.63 12.95
CA ASP A 437 -22.03 -16.01 12.40
C ASP A 437 -21.98 -15.94 10.86
N THR A 438 -20.82 -16.15 10.24
CA THR A 438 -20.65 -16.20 8.79
C THR A 438 -19.73 -17.34 8.39
N VAL A 439 -20.28 -18.24 7.56
CA VAL A 439 -19.54 -19.31 6.90
C VAL A 439 -19.75 -19.15 5.40
N PHE A 440 -18.66 -18.98 4.66
CA PHE A 440 -18.66 -19.01 3.20
C PHE A 440 -18.40 -20.42 2.68
N PHE A 441 -17.46 -21.12 3.31
CA PHE A 441 -17.05 -22.45 2.89
C PHE A 441 -17.56 -23.51 3.86
N LYS A 442 -18.54 -24.30 3.41
CA LYS A 442 -19.11 -25.40 4.21
C LYS A 442 -18.10 -26.55 4.45
N ASN A 443 -17.20 -26.81 3.50
CA ASN A 443 -16.13 -27.79 3.66
C ASN A 443 -14.83 -27.09 4.07
N LYS A 444 -13.95 -27.81 4.79
CA LYS A 444 -12.62 -27.30 5.18
C LYS A 444 -11.57 -27.41 4.07
N VAL A 445 -11.75 -28.34 3.13
CA VAL A 445 -10.71 -28.67 2.12
C VAL A 445 -10.49 -27.52 1.14
N PHE A 446 -11.56 -27.02 0.53
CA PHE A 446 -11.47 -25.94 -0.45
C PHE A 446 -10.83 -24.64 0.09
N PRO A 447 -11.27 -24.08 1.24
CA PRO A 447 -10.65 -22.88 1.80
C PRO A 447 -9.18 -23.09 2.18
N ILE A 448 -8.80 -24.29 2.63
CA ILE A 448 -7.40 -24.63 2.91
C ILE A 448 -6.59 -24.63 1.60
N ILE A 449 -7.06 -25.29 0.55
CA ILE A 449 -6.36 -25.34 -0.75
C ILE A 449 -6.13 -23.94 -1.29
N ILE A 450 -7.16 -23.09 -1.33
CA ILE A 450 -7.01 -21.70 -1.79
C ILE A 450 -5.99 -20.96 -0.93
N SER A 451 -6.08 -21.07 0.39
CA SER A 451 -5.16 -20.36 1.29
C SER A 451 -3.71 -20.83 1.13
N VAL A 452 -3.49 -22.13 0.87
CA VAL A 452 -2.16 -22.68 0.61
C VAL A 452 -1.63 -22.19 -0.74
N ILE A 453 -2.44 -22.20 -1.80
CA ILE A 453 -2.06 -21.67 -3.11
C ILE A 453 -1.70 -20.18 -2.99
N THR A 454 -2.56 -19.38 -2.34
CA THR A 454 -2.30 -17.96 -2.12
C THR A 454 -1.02 -17.76 -1.31
N LEU A 455 -0.80 -18.54 -0.24
CA LEU A 455 0.42 -18.47 0.57
C LEU A 455 1.69 -18.77 -0.25
N ILE A 456 1.64 -19.76 -1.15
CA ILE A 456 2.75 -20.08 -2.06
C ILE A 456 2.99 -18.91 -3.02
N LEU A 457 1.94 -18.39 -3.66
CA LEU A 457 2.05 -17.27 -4.60
C LEU A 457 2.63 -16.02 -3.97
N ILE A 458 2.15 -15.62 -2.79
CA ILE A 458 2.70 -14.45 -2.09
C ILE A 458 4.12 -14.69 -1.58
N SER A 459 4.47 -15.94 -1.21
CA SER A 459 5.85 -16.27 -0.80
C SER A 459 6.83 -16.19 -1.97
N ILE A 460 6.41 -16.64 -3.16
CA ILE A 460 7.17 -16.45 -4.41
C ILE A 460 7.32 -14.97 -4.71
N ALA A 461 6.21 -14.20 -4.71
CA ALA A 461 6.25 -12.76 -4.95
C ALA A 461 7.16 -12.01 -3.96
N PHE A 462 7.16 -12.41 -2.68
CA PHE A 462 8.07 -11.88 -1.68
C PHE A 462 9.53 -12.19 -2.01
N PHE A 463 9.86 -13.46 -2.32
CA PHE A 463 11.23 -13.85 -2.63
C PHE A 463 11.81 -13.07 -3.82
N PHE A 464 11.07 -13.03 -4.94
CA PHE A 464 11.49 -12.29 -6.14
C PHE A 464 11.42 -10.77 -5.97
N GLY A 465 10.50 -10.27 -5.15
CA GLY A 465 10.34 -8.83 -4.91
C GLY A 465 11.40 -8.24 -3.98
N VAL A 466 12.03 -9.07 -3.14
CA VAL A 466 13.05 -8.65 -2.18
C VAL A 466 14.47 -8.78 -2.73
N ILE A 467 14.68 -9.67 -3.69
CA ILE A 467 15.99 -9.95 -4.30
C ILE A 467 16.02 -9.33 -5.70
N PRO A 468 16.95 -8.41 -6.01
CA PRO A 468 17.11 -7.88 -7.37
C PRO A 468 17.40 -8.98 -8.39
N SER A 469 16.95 -8.79 -9.64
CA SER A 469 17.19 -9.75 -10.71
C SER A 469 18.67 -9.88 -11.07
N ILE A 470 19.05 -11.01 -11.65
CA ILE A 470 20.41 -11.25 -12.16
C ILE A 470 20.82 -10.14 -13.14
N ARG A 471 19.88 -9.70 -13.99
CA ARG A 471 20.09 -8.56 -14.89
C ARG A 471 20.40 -7.28 -14.13
N SER A 472 19.62 -6.95 -13.10
CA SER A 472 19.87 -5.78 -12.24
C SER A 472 21.28 -5.81 -11.63
N TRP A 473 21.74 -6.99 -11.18
CA TRP A 473 23.11 -7.15 -10.65
C TRP A 473 24.18 -6.92 -11.71
N ASN A 474 23.95 -7.37 -12.94
CA ASN A 474 24.88 -7.19 -14.07
C ASN A 474 24.91 -5.73 -14.56
N ASP A 475 23.75 -5.08 -14.62
CA ASP A 475 23.60 -3.71 -15.13
C ASP A 475 24.19 -2.68 -14.15
N ASN A 476 23.86 -2.80 -12.85
CA ASN A 476 24.41 -1.93 -11.81
C ASN A 476 24.44 -2.64 -10.45
N TRP A 477 25.55 -3.32 -10.16
CA TRP A 477 25.73 -4.10 -8.94
C TRP A 477 25.58 -3.26 -7.65
N VAL A 478 25.98 -1.99 -7.67
CA VAL A 478 25.89 -1.09 -6.49
C VAL A 478 24.42 -0.77 -6.20
N LYS A 479 23.66 -0.40 -7.24
CA LYS A 479 22.22 -0.13 -7.11
C LYS A 479 21.46 -1.38 -6.67
N ALA A 480 21.74 -2.53 -7.27
CA ALA A 480 21.16 -3.80 -6.86
C ALA A 480 21.50 -4.14 -5.40
N LEU A 481 22.74 -3.94 -4.96
CA LEU A 481 23.12 -4.15 -3.56
C LEU A 481 22.37 -3.21 -2.61
N ILE A 482 22.22 -1.94 -2.97
CA ILE A 482 21.44 -0.97 -2.19
C ILE A 482 19.99 -1.44 -2.06
N ASP A 483 19.35 -1.81 -3.17
CA ASP A 483 17.96 -2.27 -3.18
C ASP A 483 17.79 -3.55 -2.35
N PHE A 484 18.70 -4.52 -2.48
CA PHE A 484 18.72 -5.74 -1.69
C PHE A 484 18.88 -5.46 -0.19
N LEU A 485 19.88 -4.67 0.20
CA LEU A 485 20.12 -4.33 1.61
C LEU A 485 18.96 -3.53 2.20
N PHE A 486 18.35 -2.64 1.42
CA PHE A 486 17.23 -1.84 1.88
C PHE A 486 15.97 -2.70 2.12
N ILE A 487 15.63 -3.57 1.17
CA ILE A 487 14.42 -4.39 1.25
C ILE A 487 14.65 -5.62 2.15
N PHE A 488 15.62 -6.47 1.81
CA PHE A 488 15.91 -7.70 2.58
C PHE A 488 16.52 -7.39 3.94
N GLY A 489 17.48 -6.46 4.00
CA GLY A 489 18.05 -6.02 5.27
C GLY A 489 16.99 -5.34 6.15
N GLY A 490 16.10 -4.53 5.55
CA GLY A 490 14.92 -3.99 6.23
C GLY A 490 14.05 -5.09 6.85
N PHE A 491 13.67 -6.11 6.07
CA PHE A 491 12.94 -7.28 6.55
C PHE A 491 13.64 -7.94 7.74
N VAL A 492 14.92 -8.31 7.60
CA VAL A 492 15.69 -9.01 8.63
C VAL A 492 15.79 -8.17 9.91
N ILE A 493 16.12 -6.89 9.79
CA ILE A 493 16.26 -5.99 10.94
C ILE A 493 14.93 -5.86 11.68
N PHE A 494 13.84 -5.54 10.99
CA PHE A 494 12.56 -5.29 11.65
C PHE A 494 11.96 -6.56 12.24
N THR A 495 12.04 -7.71 11.56
CA THR A 495 11.61 -8.99 12.13
C THR A 495 12.45 -9.37 13.36
N SER A 496 13.76 -9.16 13.31
CA SER A 496 14.66 -9.42 14.44
C SER A 496 14.34 -8.54 15.64
N ILE A 497 14.04 -7.24 15.44
CA ILE A 497 13.62 -6.35 16.52
C ILE A 497 12.33 -6.85 17.17
N GLY A 498 11.34 -7.29 16.38
CA GLY A 498 10.09 -7.83 16.92
C GLY A 498 10.32 -9.07 17.78
N ILE A 499 11.09 -10.04 17.27
CA ILE A 499 11.45 -11.25 18.02
C ILE A 499 12.20 -10.90 19.30
N PHE A 500 13.15 -9.96 19.22
CA PHE A 500 13.93 -9.51 20.36
C PHE A 500 13.07 -8.83 21.43
N VAL A 501 12.17 -7.92 21.03
CA VAL A 501 11.25 -7.22 21.93
C VAL A 501 10.36 -8.23 22.67
N TRP A 502 9.80 -9.21 21.95
CA TRP A 502 8.99 -10.28 22.56
C TRP A 502 9.81 -11.10 23.56
N TRP A 503 10.99 -11.57 23.15
CA TRP A 503 11.87 -12.36 24.01
C TRP A 503 12.26 -11.60 25.29
N PHE A 504 12.67 -10.33 25.13
CA PHE A 504 13.20 -9.52 26.23
C PHE A 504 12.11 -9.15 27.24
N ASN A 505 10.91 -8.79 26.76
CA ASN A 505 9.84 -8.27 27.61
C ASN A 505 8.86 -9.33 28.12
N VAL A 506 8.75 -10.48 27.45
CA VAL A 506 7.81 -11.56 27.78
C VAL A 506 8.57 -12.83 28.21
N GLU A 507 9.20 -13.54 27.28
CA GLU A 507 9.74 -14.88 27.52
C GLU A 507 10.84 -14.89 28.61
N ARG A 508 11.71 -13.87 28.63
CA ARG A 508 12.76 -13.73 29.64
C ARG A 508 12.18 -13.55 31.05
N LYS A 509 11.08 -12.81 31.19
CA LYS A 509 10.45 -12.55 32.49
C LYS A 509 9.66 -13.76 32.97
N GLU A 510 8.95 -14.44 32.08
CA GLU A 510 8.26 -15.70 32.38
C GLU A 510 9.26 -16.77 32.86
N LYS A 511 10.43 -16.88 32.21
CA LYS A 511 11.49 -17.79 32.65
C LYS A 511 12.05 -17.45 34.03
N LYS A 512 12.23 -16.17 34.36
CA LYS A 512 12.68 -15.74 35.69
C LYS A 512 11.66 -16.12 36.77
N LEU A 513 10.38 -15.81 36.56
CA LEU A 513 9.31 -16.18 37.48
C LEU A 513 9.19 -17.69 37.68
N THR A 514 9.39 -18.47 36.62
CA THR A 514 9.35 -19.94 36.70
C THR A 514 10.54 -20.49 37.48
N ASN A 515 11.71 -19.85 37.40
CA ASN A 515 12.91 -20.25 38.14
C ASN A 515 12.91 -19.75 39.59
N GLU A 516 12.18 -18.68 39.92
CA GLU A 516 12.00 -18.20 41.30
C GLU A 516 10.93 -19.00 42.07
N ASN A 517 10.01 -19.66 41.34
CA ASN A 517 8.96 -20.52 41.91
C ASN A 517 9.30 -22.02 41.92
N LYS A 518 10.48 -22.40 41.46
CA LYS A 518 11.07 -23.75 41.59
C LYS A 518 12.16 -23.72 42.63
#